data_AF-A0A3M0Y8U3-F1
#
_entry.id   AF-A0A3M0Y8U3-F1
#
_cell.length_a   1.000
_cell.length_b   1.000
_cell.length_c   1.000
_cell.angle_alpha   90.00
_cell.angle_beta   90.00
_cell.angle_gamma   90.00
#
_symmetry.space_group_name_H-M   'P 1'
#
loop_
_entity.id
_entity.type
_entity.pdbx_description
1 polymer ?
#
loop_
_entity_poly.entity_id
_entity_poly.type
_entity_poly.pdbx_seq_one_letter_code
_entity_poly.pdbx_strand_id
1 'polypeptide(L)'
;MTDLLAFDPERIMDEWRRFYDWAVLSRQRLQIIEEIGTLGQKFSSLLSAYRHTLQSQRRSQLAAELRAIRDAMQAYYEQCSQKDRPALDLSGPSA
;
A
#
# COMPACT_ATOMS: atom_id res chain seq x y z
N MET A 1 -17.21 -4.92 17.35
CA MET A 1 -15.78 -4.69 17.67
C MET A 1 -14.98 -5.54 16.71
N THR A 2 -14.90 -5.13 15.44
CA THR A 2 -14.49 -6.04 14.35
C THR A 2 -13.63 -5.30 13.34
N ASP A 3 -12.53 -4.68 13.78
CA ASP A 3 -11.69 -3.88 12.84
C ASP A 3 -10.18 -3.98 13.06
N LEU A 4 -9.73 -4.72 14.08
CA LEU A 4 -8.30 -4.82 14.40
C LEU A 4 -7.59 -6.06 13.83
N LEU A 5 -8.33 -6.93 13.14
CA LEU A 5 -7.79 -8.14 12.48
C LEU A 5 -7.61 -8.00 10.96
N ALA A 6 -8.02 -6.88 10.35
CA ALA A 6 -8.08 -6.74 8.88
C ALA A 6 -6.87 -6.01 8.25
N PHE A 7 -5.98 -5.41 9.06
CA PHE A 7 -4.80 -4.73 8.54
C PHE A 7 -3.67 -5.74 8.29
N ASP A 8 -3.63 -6.28 7.08
CA ASP A 8 -2.55 -7.13 6.59
C ASP A 8 -1.61 -6.33 5.67
N PRO A 9 -0.54 -5.73 6.21
CA PRO A 9 0.39 -4.92 5.43
C PRO A 9 1.19 -5.73 4.40
N GLU A 10 1.35 -7.05 4.58
CA GLU A 10 2.04 -7.89 3.60
C GLU A 10 1.17 -8.11 2.37
N ARG A 11 -0.13 -8.36 2.56
CA ARG A 11 -1.10 -8.39 1.45
C ARG A 11 -1.15 -7.05 0.70
N ILE A 12 -1.16 -5.92 1.42
CA ILE A 12 -1.15 -4.59 0.80
C ILE A 12 0.08 -4.40 -0.10
N MET A 13 1.25 -4.85 0.34
CA MET A 13 2.48 -4.78 -0.45
C MET A 13 2.45 -5.69 -1.69
N ASP A 14 1.86 -6.89 -1.58
CA ASP A 14 1.73 -7.80 -2.74
C ASP A 14 0.82 -7.18 -3.81
N GLU A 15 -0.32 -6.64 -3.40
CA GLU A 15 -1.25 -5.93 -4.28
C GLU A 15 -0.58 -4.68 -4.90
N TRP A 16 0.13 -3.88 -4.10
CA TRP A 16 0.87 -2.73 -4.61
C TRP A 16 1.99 -3.10 -5.58
N ARG A 17 2.64 -4.25 -5.38
CA ARG A 17 3.63 -4.78 -6.32
C ARG A 17 2.99 -5.16 -7.65
N ARG A 18 1.83 -5.83 -7.63
CA ARG A 18 1.04 -6.09 -8.86
C ARG A 18 0.64 -4.79 -9.54
N PHE A 19 0.36 -3.74 -8.77
CA PHE A 19 0.15 -2.40 -9.30
C PHE A 19 1.41 -1.88 -10.01
N TYR A 20 2.56 -1.90 -9.35
CA TYR A 20 3.83 -1.51 -9.96
C TYR A 20 4.13 -2.27 -11.25
N ASP A 21 4.01 -3.61 -11.24
CA ASP A 21 4.33 -4.46 -12.39
C ASP A 21 3.43 -4.14 -13.60
N TRP A 22 2.12 -3.98 -13.41
CA TRP A 22 1.25 -3.53 -14.51
C TRP A 22 1.61 -2.15 -15.02
N ALA A 23 2.03 -1.22 -14.16
CA ALA A 23 2.34 0.15 -14.59
C ALA A 23 3.59 0.17 -15.49
N VAL A 24 4.59 -0.63 -15.13
CA VAL A 24 5.79 -0.87 -15.93
C VAL A 24 5.43 -1.56 -17.25
N LEU A 25 4.64 -2.64 -17.21
CA LEU A 25 4.29 -3.42 -18.41
C LEU A 25 3.37 -2.66 -19.37
N SER A 26 2.45 -1.86 -18.85
CA SER A 26 1.53 -1.03 -19.64
C SER A 26 2.18 0.23 -20.19
N ARG A 27 3.50 0.41 -19.98
CA ARG A 27 4.29 1.57 -20.42
C ARG A 27 3.65 2.90 -19.99
N GLN A 28 3.15 2.95 -18.76
CA GLN A 28 2.62 4.19 -18.19
C GLN A 28 3.70 5.27 -18.14
N ARG A 29 3.28 6.52 -17.99
CA ARG A 29 4.21 7.67 -17.88
C ARG A 29 5.25 7.39 -16.79
N LEU A 30 6.52 7.69 -17.06
CA LEU A 30 7.64 7.45 -16.13
C LEU A 30 7.37 8.03 -14.74
N GLN A 31 6.76 9.21 -14.67
CA GLN A 31 6.32 9.87 -13.43
C GLN A 31 5.36 9.02 -12.59
N ILE A 32 4.47 8.25 -13.23
CA ILE A 32 3.55 7.35 -12.53
C ILE A 32 4.32 6.19 -11.89
N ILE A 33 5.25 5.61 -12.64
CA ILE A 33 6.08 4.49 -12.16
C ILE A 33 6.95 4.95 -10.98
N GLU A 34 7.52 6.15 -11.03
CA GLU A 34 8.31 6.75 -9.95
C GLU A 34 7.49 6.98 -8.68
N GLU A 35 6.27 7.52 -8.80
CA GLU A 35 5.41 7.77 -7.64
C GLU A 35 4.95 6.45 -7.00
N ILE A 36 4.60 5.44 -7.81
CA ILE A 36 4.27 4.09 -7.32
C ILE A 36 5.45 3.48 -6.55
N GLY A 37 6.65 3.54 -7.13
CA GLY A 37 7.86 3.05 -6.49
C GLY A 37 8.14 3.78 -5.18
N THR A 38 7.97 5.10 -5.15
CA THR A 38 8.19 5.94 -3.96
C THR A 38 7.23 5.58 -2.82
N LEU A 39 5.94 5.45 -3.10
CA LEU A 39 4.94 5.03 -2.12
C LEU A 39 5.22 3.61 -1.62
N GLY A 40 5.56 2.69 -2.53
CA GLY A 40 5.94 1.30 -2.19
C GLY A 40 7.15 1.23 -1.27
N GLN A 41 8.19 2.02 -1.55
CA GLN A 41 9.39 2.07 -0.73
C GLN A 41 9.12 2.64 0.68
N LYS A 42 8.30 3.70 0.77
CA LYS A 42 7.87 4.28 2.05
C LYS A 42 7.11 3.25 2.89
N PHE A 43 6.15 2.55 2.29
CA PHE A 43 5.37 1.52 2.98
C PHE A 43 6.24 0.36 3.44
N SER A 44 7.12 -0.16 2.57
CA SER A 44 8.05 -1.24 2.93
C SER A 44 8.98 -0.85 4.08
N SER A 45 9.44 0.40 4.11
CA SER A 45 10.34 0.91 5.16
C SER A 45 9.61 1.00 6.50
N LEU A 46 8.37 1.51 6.50
CA LEU A 46 7.52 1.55 7.69
C LEU A 46 7.13 0.15 8.17
N LEU A 47 6.89 -0.79 7.26
CA LEU A 47 6.55 -2.17 7.59
C LEU A 47 7.72 -2.87 8.28
N SER A 48 8.95 -2.67 7.77
CA SER A 48 10.16 -3.15 8.43
C SER A 48 10.28 -2.59 9.86
N ALA A 49 10.15 -1.27 10.02
CA ALA A 49 10.18 -0.63 11.34
C ALA A 49 9.08 -1.19 12.27
N TYR A 50 7.87 -1.40 11.75
CA TYR A 50 6.75 -1.96 12.50
C TYR A 50 7.03 -3.38 13.00
N ARG A 51 7.63 -4.25 12.17
CA ARG A 51 7.99 -5.63 12.54
C ARG A 51 9.02 -5.72 13.66
N HIS A 52 9.98 -4.80 13.67
CA HIS A 52 11.09 -4.81 14.63
C HIS A 52 10.81 -3.98 15.91
N THR A 53 9.69 -3.26 15.97
CA THR A 53 9.35 -2.43 17.13
C THR A 53 8.62 -3.23 18.20
N LEU A 54 9.25 -3.37 19.37
CA LEU A 54 8.66 -4.01 20.56
C LEU A 54 7.89 -3.03 21.45
N GLN A 55 8.18 -1.73 21.35
CA GLN A 55 7.51 -0.69 22.15
C GLN A 55 6.08 -0.47 21.64
N SER A 56 5.09 -0.76 22.48
CA SER A 56 3.66 -0.68 22.13
C SER A 56 3.24 0.68 21.58
N GLN A 57 3.65 1.77 22.25
CA GLN A 57 3.31 3.14 21.81
C GLN A 57 3.86 3.46 20.42
N ARG A 58 5.13 3.13 20.16
CA ARG A 58 5.76 3.36 18.86
C ARG A 58 5.20 2.44 17.78
N ARG A 59 4.86 1.20 18.14
CA ARG A 59 4.21 0.26 17.22
C ARG A 59 2.82 0.75 16.78
N SER A 60 2.05 1.35 17.68
CA SER A 60 0.77 1.97 17.33
C SER A 60 0.91 3.17 16.41
N GLN A 61 1.96 4.00 16.60
CA GLN A 61 2.28 5.11 15.69
C GLN A 61 2.63 4.60 14.30
N LEU A 62 3.52 3.61 14.21
CA LEU A 62 3.91 2.99 12.94
C LEU A 62 2.72 2.34 12.21
N ALA A 63 1.77 1.74 12.96
CA ALA A 63 0.54 1.23 12.38
C ALA A 63 -0.34 2.33 11.78
N ALA A 64 -0.44 3.49 12.45
CA ALA A 64 -1.18 4.64 11.91
C ALA A 64 -0.50 5.23 10.67
N GLU A 65 0.83 5.34 10.68
CA GLU A 65 1.60 5.77 9.50
C GLU A 65 1.44 4.82 8.32
N LEU A 66 1.49 3.50 8.56
CA LEU A 66 1.24 2.50 7.53
C LEU A 66 -0.15 2.63 6.91
N ARG A 67 -1.20 2.86 7.72
CA ARG A 67 -2.56 3.11 7.20
C ARG A 67 -2.61 4.37 6.34
N ALA A 68 -1.98 5.46 6.78
CA ALA A 68 -1.94 6.69 6.00
C ALA A 68 -1.25 6.51 4.64
N ILE A 69 -0.15 5.75 4.57
CA ILE A 69 0.49 5.43 3.30
C ILE A 69 -0.39 4.52 2.44
N ARG A 70 -1.09 3.54 3.02
CA ARG A 70 -2.05 2.70 2.30
C ARG A 70 -3.22 3.52 1.72
N ASP A 71 -3.72 4.51 2.44
CA ASP A 71 -4.78 5.38 1.95
C ASP A 71 -4.27 6.27 0.79
N ALA A 72 -3.02 6.76 0.88
CA ALA A 72 -2.39 7.48 -0.22
C ALA A 72 -2.18 6.59 -1.45
N MET A 73 -1.75 5.33 -1.25
CA MET A 73 -1.65 4.32 -2.29
C MET A 73 -3.00 4.09 -2.99
N GLN A 74 -4.07 3.92 -2.21
CA GLN A 74 -5.43 3.75 -2.72
C GLN A 74 -5.90 4.96 -3.54
N ALA A 75 -5.72 6.18 -3.02
CA ALA A 75 -6.09 7.39 -3.73
C ALA A 75 -5.29 7.57 -5.03
N TYR A 76 -4.00 7.19 -5.03
CA TYR A 76 -3.16 7.26 -6.22
C TYR A 76 -3.55 6.20 -7.26
N TYR A 77 -3.87 4.99 -6.80
CA TYR A 77 -4.43 3.94 -7.64
C TYR A 77 -5.71 4.41 -8.33
N GLU A 78 -6.65 4.98 -7.58
CA GLU A 78 -7.94 5.48 -8.11
C GLU A 78 -7.72 6.55 -9.19
N GLN A 79 -6.80 7.49 -8.94
CA GLN A 79 -6.41 8.50 -9.94
C GLN A 79 -5.82 7.89 -11.21
N CYS A 80 -5.01 6.85 -11.09
CA CYS A 80 -4.40 6.17 -12.23
C CYS A 80 -5.38 5.23 -12.97
N SER A 81 -6.39 4.69 -12.29
CA SER A 81 -7.22 3.58 -12.74
C SER A 81 -8.43 3.94 -13.62
N GLN A 82 -8.54 5.18 -14.10
CA GLN A 82 -9.71 5.64 -14.87
C GLN A 82 -9.91 4.96 -16.26
N LYS A 83 -8.97 4.14 -16.76
CA LYS A 83 -9.02 3.55 -18.11
C LYS A 83 -8.32 2.17 -18.22
N ASP A 84 -9.02 1.07 -17.92
CA ASP A 84 -8.58 -0.31 -18.23
C ASP A 84 -7.49 -0.93 -17.34
N ARG A 85 -7.83 -1.25 -16.07
CA ARG A 85 -6.89 -1.91 -15.14
C ARG A 85 -7.52 -3.03 -14.30
N PRO A 86 -6.75 -4.08 -13.91
CA PRO A 86 -7.14 -5.01 -12.85
C PRO A 86 -7.44 -4.30 -11.53
N ALA A 87 -8.52 -4.73 -10.87
CA ALA A 87 -8.91 -4.25 -9.55
C ALA A 87 -7.78 -4.45 -8.54
N LEU A 88 -7.42 -3.37 -7.83
CA LEU A 88 -6.53 -3.41 -6.68
C LEU A 88 -7.38 -3.47 -5.42
N ASP A 89 -7.22 -4.51 -4.61
CA ASP A 89 -7.95 -4.64 -3.35
C ASP A 89 -7.01 -4.49 -2.16
N LEU A 90 -6.70 -3.23 -1.84
CA LEU A 90 -5.99 -2.85 -0.61
C LEU A 90 -6.92 -2.81 0.61
N SER A 91 -8.16 -3.26 0.49
CA SER A 91 -9.17 -3.22 1.56
C SER A 91 -8.99 -4.33 2.59
N GLY A 92 -8.28 -5.41 2.24
CA GLY A 92 -8.38 -6.65 3.01
C GLY A 92 -9.82 -7.20 2.94
N PRO A 93 -10.09 -8.45 3.38
CA PRO A 93 -11.40 -9.04 3.18
C PRO A 93 -12.50 -8.21 3.86
N SER A 94 -13.47 -7.76 3.07
CA SER A 94 -14.84 -7.56 3.53
C SER A 94 -15.61 -8.84 3.22
N ALA A 95 -16.08 -9.50 4.27
CA ALA A 95 -16.77 -10.80 4.32
C ALA A 95 -15.87 -12.05 4.38
#